data_AF-A0A519KM85-F1
#
_entry.id   AF-A0A519KM85-F1
#
_cell.length_a   1.000
_cell.length_b   1.000
_cell.length_c   1.000
_cell.angle_alpha   90.00
_cell.angle_beta   90.00
_cell.angle_gamma   90.00
#
_symmetry.space_group_name_H-M   'P 1'
#
loop_
_entity.id
_entity.type
_entity.pdbx_description
1 polymer ?
#
loop_
_entity_poly.entity_id
_entity_poly.type
_entity_poly.pdbx_seq_one_letter_code
_entity_poly.pdbx_strand_id
1 'polypeptide(L)'
;MKNLFKILKMLMLVGIVGLHSCEEDREDDYEDEEETTTTAASPYGSWKRGDGITAYVKFENTKAFSCDNTGKITEGTFSSSEPSMTYNIQGNIIKFPLKFYNDGSMLVGVPNQAINTNNATMYYKSDKFCDAGGGGTGGGGGGGNGQGKATFWTQKDHGCGTITVSVAGSSGSVSQFYSAAPECGATGCANFTLPAGNHTFTAKCGSYSWSGTVTVTENGCFRMQLN
;
A
#
# COMPACT_ATOMS: atom_id res chain seq x y z
N MET A 1 -43.85 9.60 64.19
CA MET A 1 -44.83 10.70 64.32
C MET A 1 -44.79 11.49 63.02
N LYS A 2 -45.80 11.32 62.18
CA LYS A 2 -46.89 12.30 62.04
C LYS A 2 -46.36 13.56 61.35
N ASN A 3 -46.52 13.62 60.04
CA ASN A 3 -47.53 14.46 59.40
C ASN A 3 -47.08 15.92 59.35
N LEU A 4 -46.79 16.43 58.16
CA LEU A 4 -47.88 16.94 57.31
C LEU A 4 -48.68 18.03 58.04
N PHE A 5 -48.00 19.11 58.39
CA PHE A 5 -48.59 20.46 58.39
C PHE A 5 -47.77 21.27 57.39
N LYS A 6 -48.11 21.20 56.10
CA LYS A 6 -49.14 22.04 55.50
C LYS A 6 -48.81 23.52 55.74
N ILE A 7 -48.26 24.16 54.70
CA ILE A 7 -49.06 25.05 53.85
C ILE A 7 -49.54 26.24 54.69
N LEU A 8 -48.77 27.33 54.72
CA LEU A 8 -49.28 28.71 54.62
C LEU A 8 -48.12 29.72 54.69
N LYS A 9 -47.50 29.99 53.54
CA LYS A 9 -46.68 31.18 53.21
C LYS A 9 -46.22 30.95 51.76
N MET A 10 -47.10 30.62 50.83
CA MET A 10 -48.07 31.54 50.22
C MET A 10 -47.62 33.00 50.23
N LEU A 11 -47.13 33.40 49.06
CA LEU A 11 -47.27 34.71 48.40
C LEU A 11 -46.28 35.85 48.72
N MET A 12 -45.84 36.44 47.60
CA MET A 12 -45.03 37.65 47.35
C MET A 12 -43.51 37.40 47.35
N LEU A 13 -42.74 37.68 46.31
CA LEU A 13 -42.88 38.53 45.11
C LEU A 13 -42.19 37.80 43.93
N VAL A 14 -42.83 37.60 42.77
CA VAL A 14 -42.79 38.50 41.60
C VAL A 14 -41.44 39.18 41.39
N GLY A 15 -40.69 38.71 40.39
CA GLY A 15 -39.65 39.53 39.78
C GLY A 15 -38.57 38.76 39.03
N ILE A 16 -38.59 38.94 37.72
CA ILE A 16 -37.42 39.21 36.86
C ILE A 16 -36.94 38.06 35.95
N VAL A 17 -37.32 38.20 34.67
CA VAL A 17 -36.46 38.16 33.45
C VAL A 17 -35.56 36.92 33.31
N GLY A 18 -35.75 36.01 32.36
CA GLY A 18 -35.94 36.25 30.93
C GLY A 18 -34.62 35.97 30.20
N LEU A 19 -34.41 34.73 29.75
CA LEU A 19 -33.55 34.39 28.61
C LEU A 19 -34.14 33.15 27.92
N HIS A 20 -34.76 33.38 26.77
CA HIS A 20 -34.95 32.36 25.74
C HIS A 20 -33.56 32.00 25.20
N SER A 21 -33.15 30.75 25.38
CA SER A 21 -32.16 30.13 24.50
C SER A 21 -32.96 29.29 23.52
N CYS A 22 -33.08 29.76 22.28
CA CYS A 22 -33.45 28.92 21.15
C CYS A 22 -32.21 28.09 20.82
N GLU A 23 -32.26 26.78 21.10
CA GLU A 23 -31.33 25.84 20.52
C GLU A 23 -31.94 25.44 19.17
N GLU A 24 -31.21 25.75 18.10
CA GLU A 24 -31.56 25.46 16.71
C GLU A 24 -31.20 23.99 16.44
N ASP A 25 -32.21 23.11 16.43
CA ASP A 25 -32.07 21.72 16.01
C ASP A 25 -31.61 21.70 14.54
N ARG A 26 -30.31 21.46 14.31
CA ARG A 26 -29.77 21.17 12.98
C ARG A 26 -29.94 19.67 12.72
N GLU A 27 -30.82 19.37 11.77
CA GLU A 27 -30.87 18.07 11.10
C GLU A 27 -29.62 17.94 10.22
N ASP A 28 -28.59 17.27 10.75
CA ASP A 28 -27.45 16.85 9.95
C ASP A 28 -27.85 15.59 9.17
N ASP A 29 -28.15 15.78 7.88
CA ASP A 29 -28.27 14.72 6.88
C ASP A 29 -26.93 13.97 6.80
N TYR A 30 -26.89 12.79 7.41
CA TYR A 30 -25.82 11.83 7.19
C TYR A 30 -25.98 11.25 5.79
N GLU A 31 -25.28 11.82 4.82
CA GLU A 31 -25.05 11.14 3.54
C GLU A 31 -24.26 9.85 3.82
N ASP A 32 -24.93 8.71 3.62
CA ASP A 32 -24.33 7.38 3.61
C ASP A 32 -23.14 7.39 2.65
N GLU A 33 -21.91 7.35 3.19
CA GLU A 33 -20.71 7.10 2.41
C GLU A 33 -20.86 5.73 1.75
N GLU A 34 -21.05 5.70 0.43
CA GLU A 34 -21.05 4.47 -0.36
C GLU A 34 -19.78 3.67 -0.02
N GLU A 35 -20.00 2.56 0.69
CA GLU A 35 -19.02 1.51 0.92
C GLU A 35 -18.52 1.05 -0.45
N THR A 36 -17.41 1.65 -0.88
CA THR A 36 -16.79 1.34 -2.16
C THR A 36 -16.29 -0.09 -2.02
N THR A 37 -17.07 -1.05 -2.54
CA THR A 37 -16.73 -2.46 -2.52
C THR A 37 -15.44 -2.67 -3.32
N THR A 38 -14.30 -2.55 -2.65
CA THR A 38 -12.99 -2.87 -3.23
C THR A 38 -13.02 -4.36 -3.53
N THR A 39 -13.19 -4.70 -4.79
CA THR A 39 -13.13 -6.09 -5.25
C THR A 39 -11.79 -6.66 -4.83
N ALA A 40 -11.82 -7.71 -4.01
CA ALA A 40 -10.62 -8.37 -3.51
C ALA A 40 -9.68 -8.70 -4.69
N ALA A 41 -8.39 -8.40 -4.53
CA ALA A 41 -7.42 -8.59 -5.60
C ALA A 41 -7.44 -10.05 -6.10
N SER A 42 -7.65 -10.23 -7.40
CA SER A 42 -7.68 -11.56 -8.01
C SER A 42 -6.37 -12.30 -7.75
N PRO A 43 -6.41 -13.55 -7.23
CA PRO A 43 -5.18 -14.30 -6.95
C PRO A 43 -4.43 -14.66 -8.24
N TYR A 44 -5.11 -14.76 -9.37
CA TYR A 44 -4.55 -15.28 -10.62
C TYR A 44 -3.58 -14.32 -11.33
N GLY A 45 -2.61 -14.88 -12.05
CA GLY A 45 -1.55 -14.12 -12.71
C GLY A 45 -0.22 -14.17 -11.96
N SER A 46 0.72 -13.33 -12.37
CA SER A 46 2.09 -13.35 -11.85
C SER A 46 2.29 -12.32 -10.73
N TRP A 47 3.20 -12.65 -9.84
CA TRP A 47 3.53 -11.92 -8.64
C TRP A 47 5.04 -11.91 -8.46
N LYS A 48 5.62 -10.76 -8.15
CA LYS A 48 7.05 -10.57 -7.90
C LYS A 48 7.29 -10.30 -6.43
N ARG A 49 8.33 -10.92 -5.87
CA ARG A 49 8.77 -10.72 -4.49
C ARG A 49 9.24 -9.27 -4.27
N GLY A 50 8.85 -8.69 -3.14
CA GLY A 50 8.99 -7.27 -2.81
C GLY A 50 10.27 -6.85 -2.08
N ASP A 51 11.12 -7.80 -1.68
CA ASP A 51 12.32 -7.55 -0.86
C ASP A 51 13.61 -7.38 -1.67
N GLY A 52 13.49 -7.19 -2.99
CA GLY A 52 14.63 -7.00 -3.89
C GLY A 52 15.26 -8.30 -4.41
N ILE A 53 14.85 -9.48 -3.91
CA ILE A 53 15.26 -10.76 -4.49
C ILE A 53 14.40 -11.05 -5.73
N THR A 54 15.04 -11.38 -6.86
CA THR A 54 14.34 -11.82 -8.07
C THR A 54 13.73 -13.19 -7.85
N ALA A 55 12.49 -13.23 -7.36
CA ALA A 55 11.68 -14.42 -7.27
C ALA A 55 10.24 -14.10 -7.68
N TYR A 56 9.60 -15.04 -8.38
CA TYR A 56 8.25 -14.89 -8.88
C TYR A 56 7.37 -16.04 -8.43
N VAL A 57 6.09 -15.77 -8.25
CA VAL A 57 5.05 -16.81 -8.20
C VAL A 57 3.93 -16.49 -9.19
N LYS A 58 3.34 -17.50 -9.80
CA LYS A 58 2.21 -17.36 -10.73
C LYS A 58 1.12 -18.35 -10.39
N PHE A 59 -0.12 -17.90 -10.39
CA PHE A 59 -1.29 -18.74 -10.13
C PHE A 59 -2.17 -18.84 -11.37
N GLU A 60 -2.48 -20.07 -11.76
CA GLU A 60 -3.35 -20.39 -12.90
C GLU A 60 -4.28 -21.54 -12.49
N ASN A 61 -5.58 -21.25 -12.33
CA ASN A 61 -6.57 -22.22 -11.88
C ASN A 61 -6.16 -22.86 -10.54
N THR A 62 -5.76 -24.14 -10.54
CA THR A 62 -5.32 -24.88 -9.35
C THR A 62 -3.80 -25.07 -9.30
N LYS A 63 -3.05 -24.39 -10.17
CA LYS A 63 -1.59 -24.50 -10.27
C LYS A 63 -0.90 -23.29 -9.67
N ALA A 64 0.22 -23.54 -9.01
CA ALA A 64 1.17 -22.53 -8.59
C ALA A 64 2.52 -22.78 -9.27
N PHE A 65 3.15 -21.75 -9.80
CA PHE A 65 4.49 -21.83 -10.35
C PHE A 65 5.39 -20.88 -9.57
N SER A 66 6.49 -21.36 -9.01
CA SER A 66 7.54 -20.48 -8.46
C SER A 66 8.71 -20.43 -9.41
N CYS A 67 9.27 -19.25 -9.65
CA CYS A 67 10.55 -19.09 -10.34
C CYS A 67 11.56 -18.46 -9.38
N ASP A 68 12.69 -19.13 -9.21
CA ASP A 68 13.79 -18.63 -8.38
C ASP A 68 14.68 -17.63 -9.15
N ASN A 69 15.70 -17.11 -8.46
CA ASN A 69 16.65 -16.15 -9.02
C ASN A 69 17.55 -16.73 -10.14
N THR A 70 17.56 -18.05 -10.32
CA THR A 70 18.27 -18.72 -11.42
C THR A 70 17.38 -18.97 -12.63
N GLY A 71 16.07 -18.74 -12.50
CA GLY A 71 15.09 -19.05 -13.55
C GLY A 71 14.42 -20.40 -13.46
N LYS A 72 14.79 -21.18 -12.46
CA LYS A 72 14.26 -22.51 -12.33
C LYS A 72 12.81 -22.40 -11.90
N ILE A 73 11.93 -22.92 -12.75
CA ILE A 73 10.51 -23.01 -12.47
C ILE A 73 10.25 -24.30 -11.69
N THR A 74 9.52 -24.18 -10.58
CA THR A 74 8.96 -25.31 -9.83
C THR A 74 7.44 -25.21 -9.91
N GLU A 75 6.80 -26.27 -10.35
CA GLU A 75 5.34 -26.39 -10.40
C GLU A 75 4.82 -26.98 -9.07
N GLY A 76 3.68 -26.46 -8.64
CA GLY A 76 2.99 -26.78 -7.42
C GLY A 76 1.48 -26.64 -7.59
N THR A 77 0.75 -26.75 -6.49
CA THR A 77 -0.70 -26.57 -6.48
C THR A 77 -1.09 -25.28 -5.78
N PHE A 78 -2.23 -24.71 -6.18
CA PHE A 78 -2.84 -23.53 -5.58
C PHE A 78 -4.27 -23.87 -5.14
N SER A 79 -4.62 -23.42 -3.93
CA SER A 79 -5.99 -23.49 -3.39
C SER A 79 -6.47 -22.07 -3.11
N SER A 80 -7.58 -21.68 -3.73
CA SER A 80 -8.24 -20.38 -3.50
C SER A 80 -9.23 -20.42 -2.35
N SER A 81 -9.81 -21.58 -2.02
CA SER A 81 -10.74 -21.76 -0.89
C SER A 81 -10.03 -21.68 0.46
N GLU A 82 -8.79 -22.13 0.51
CA GLU A 82 -7.86 -21.92 1.62
C GLU A 82 -6.56 -21.36 1.00
N PRO A 83 -6.48 -20.03 0.80
CA PRO A 83 -5.38 -19.35 0.11
C PRO A 83 -4.02 -19.89 0.50
N SER A 84 -3.50 -20.77 -0.35
CA SER A 84 -2.24 -21.46 -0.11
C SER A 84 -1.67 -22.02 -1.40
N MET A 85 -0.35 -22.18 -1.43
CA MET A 85 0.34 -22.91 -2.49
C MET A 85 1.19 -24.02 -1.90
N THR A 86 1.34 -25.13 -2.63
CA THR A 86 2.19 -26.23 -2.20
C THR A 86 3.20 -26.65 -3.25
N TYR A 87 4.39 -27.03 -2.82
CA TYR A 87 5.44 -27.57 -3.68
C TYR A 87 5.93 -28.90 -3.13
N ASN A 88 6.16 -29.88 -4.01
CA ASN A 88 6.80 -31.14 -3.65
C ASN A 88 8.31 -31.01 -3.92
N ILE A 89 9.08 -30.88 -2.84
CA ILE A 89 10.54 -30.76 -2.90
C ILE A 89 11.13 -32.02 -2.28
N GLN A 90 11.73 -32.87 -3.12
CA GLN A 90 12.39 -34.11 -2.69
C GLN A 90 11.46 -35.05 -1.88
N GLY A 91 10.17 -35.12 -2.24
CA GLY A 91 9.18 -35.96 -1.56
C GLY A 91 8.49 -35.27 -0.38
N ASN A 92 8.91 -34.06 0.01
CA ASN A 92 8.27 -33.28 1.05
C ASN A 92 7.31 -32.25 0.46
N ILE A 93 6.06 -32.26 0.91
CA ILE A 93 5.08 -31.24 0.56
C ILE A 93 5.27 -30.05 1.49
N ILE A 94 5.64 -28.90 0.92
CA ILE A 94 5.79 -27.63 1.62
C ILE A 94 4.56 -26.78 1.31
N LYS A 95 3.77 -26.38 2.33
CA LYS A 95 2.58 -25.52 2.19
C LYS A 95 2.89 -24.10 2.64
N PHE A 96 2.72 -23.14 1.73
CA PHE A 96 2.85 -21.72 2.00
C PHE A 96 1.45 -21.10 2.12
N PRO A 97 1.07 -20.57 3.29
CA PRO A 97 -0.18 -19.82 3.42
C PRO A 97 -0.07 -18.48 2.69
N LEU A 98 -1.17 -18.03 2.08
CA LEU A 98 -1.24 -16.79 1.32
C LEU A 98 -2.27 -15.85 1.92
N LYS A 99 -2.01 -14.55 1.87
CA LYS A 99 -3.00 -13.52 2.20
C LYS A 99 -2.98 -12.45 1.12
N PHE A 100 -4.11 -12.26 0.44
CA PHE A 100 -4.31 -11.23 -0.57
C PHE A 100 -4.92 -10.00 0.10
N TYR A 101 -4.42 -8.81 -0.28
CA TYR A 101 -4.89 -7.53 0.25
C TYR A 101 -5.59 -6.73 -0.86
N ASN A 102 -6.44 -5.80 -0.45
CA ASN A 102 -7.21 -4.97 -1.39
C ASN A 102 -6.33 -3.97 -2.15
N ASP A 103 -5.10 -3.71 -1.68
CA ASP A 103 -4.10 -2.88 -2.35
C ASP A 103 -3.37 -3.59 -3.52
N GLY A 104 -3.80 -4.82 -3.86
CA GLY A 104 -3.17 -5.60 -4.93
C GLY A 104 -1.86 -6.27 -4.52
N SER A 105 -1.53 -6.29 -3.22
CA SER A 105 -0.39 -7.02 -2.68
C SER A 105 -0.79 -8.39 -2.13
N MET A 106 0.19 -9.27 -2.00
CA MET A 106 0.02 -10.61 -1.44
C MET A 106 1.14 -10.88 -0.44
N LEU A 107 0.80 -11.30 0.78
CA LEU A 107 1.76 -11.84 1.72
C LEU A 107 1.86 -13.36 1.51
N VAL A 108 3.07 -13.82 1.19
CA VAL A 108 3.42 -15.24 1.24
C VAL A 108 3.94 -15.53 2.64
N GLY A 109 3.19 -16.30 3.41
CA GLY A 109 3.55 -16.69 4.76
C GLY A 109 4.57 -17.81 4.81
N VAL A 110 5.00 -18.14 6.02
CA VAL A 110 6.07 -19.11 6.28
C VAL A 110 5.45 -20.49 6.48
N PRO A 111 5.98 -21.55 5.84
CA PRO A 111 5.53 -22.91 6.10
C PRO A 111 5.86 -23.30 7.55
N ASN A 112 5.01 -24.13 8.17
CA ASN A 112 5.18 -24.57 9.57
C ASN A 112 6.56 -25.18 9.86
N GLN A 113 7.15 -25.84 8.85
CA GLN A 113 8.48 -26.47 8.94
C GLN A 113 9.63 -25.46 9.04
N ALA A 114 9.40 -24.17 8.74
CA ALA A 114 10.44 -23.14 8.62
C ALA A 114 10.14 -21.85 9.40
N ILE A 115 9.17 -21.88 10.34
CA ILE A 115 8.69 -20.68 11.07
C ILE A 115 9.79 -19.96 11.87
N ASN A 116 10.83 -20.69 12.29
CA ASN A 116 11.93 -20.13 13.08
C ASN A 116 13.11 -19.62 12.23
N THR A 117 13.09 -19.85 10.92
CA THR A 117 14.24 -19.57 10.03
C THR A 117 13.88 -18.67 8.85
N ASN A 118 12.59 -18.40 8.64
CA ASN A 118 12.12 -17.61 7.51
C ASN A 118 11.06 -16.61 7.97
N ASN A 119 10.95 -15.51 7.22
CA ASN A 119 9.95 -14.48 7.44
C ASN A 119 8.93 -14.48 6.31
N ALA A 120 7.70 -14.09 6.63
CA ALA A 120 6.68 -13.86 5.62
C ALA A 120 7.14 -12.72 4.70
N THR A 121 6.83 -12.82 3.40
CA THR A 121 7.35 -11.88 2.40
C THR A 121 6.22 -11.33 1.55
N MET A 122 6.27 -10.02 1.30
CA MET A 122 5.32 -9.36 0.41
C MET A 122 5.65 -9.62 -1.06
N TYR A 123 4.61 -9.78 -1.84
CA TYR A 123 4.61 -9.93 -3.28
C TYR A 123 3.64 -8.92 -3.89
N TYR A 124 3.98 -8.44 -5.07
CA TYR A 124 3.20 -7.47 -5.83
C TYR A 124 2.89 -8.02 -7.21
N LYS A 125 1.76 -7.65 -7.79
CA LYS A 125 1.40 -8.04 -9.16
C LYS A 125 2.53 -7.72 -10.14
N SER A 126 2.69 -8.60 -11.12
CA SER A 126 3.69 -8.50 -12.17
C SER A 126 3.12 -9.06 -13.46
N ASP A 127 3.33 -8.36 -14.58
CA ASP A 127 2.98 -8.87 -15.92
C ASP A 127 4.01 -9.88 -16.42
N LYS A 128 5.18 -9.90 -15.78
CA LYS A 128 6.25 -10.85 -16.05
C LYS A 128 6.20 -12.01 -15.07
N PHE A 129 6.49 -13.19 -15.60
CA PHE A 129 6.81 -14.37 -14.81
C PHE A 129 8.17 -14.90 -15.26
N CYS A 130 9.14 -14.91 -14.35
CA CYS A 130 10.47 -15.49 -14.55
C CYS A 130 11.33 -14.74 -15.59
N ASP A 131 12.34 -13.99 -15.13
CA ASP A 131 13.23 -13.18 -15.99
C ASP A 131 14.58 -13.86 -16.29
N ALA A 132 14.74 -15.15 -15.99
CA ALA A 132 16.05 -15.77 -16.20
C ALA A 132 16.36 -15.93 -17.68
N GLY A 133 17.56 -15.46 -18.04
CA GLY A 133 18.05 -15.46 -19.39
C GLY A 133 18.01 -16.84 -20.04
N GLY A 134 17.36 -16.89 -21.21
CA GLY A 134 17.67 -17.85 -22.27
C GLY A 134 16.89 -19.15 -22.27
N GLY A 135 15.87 -19.22 -23.16
CA GLY A 135 15.51 -20.44 -23.87
C GLY A 135 14.20 -21.10 -23.44
N GLY A 136 13.09 -20.71 -24.08
CA GLY A 136 11.84 -21.47 -23.96
C GLY A 136 10.64 -20.70 -24.52
N THR A 137 10.41 -20.87 -25.82
CA THR A 137 9.28 -20.36 -26.61
C THR A 137 7.91 -20.73 -26.04
N GLY A 138 7.00 -19.75 -25.95
CA GLY A 138 5.56 -20.02 -26.04
C GLY A 138 4.62 -19.03 -25.36
N GLY A 139 3.92 -18.22 -26.15
CA GLY A 139 2.60 -17.69 -25.80
C GLY A 139 2.57 -16.20 -25.46
N GLY A 140 2.17 -15.39 -26.44
CA GLY A 140 2.23 -13.93 -26.38
C GLY A 140 1.26 -13.24 -25.41
N GLY A 141 1.54 -11.97 -25.18
CA GLY A 141 0.62 -11.06 -24.51
C GLY A 141 1.28 -9.75 -24.10
N GLY A 142 1.34 -8.78 -25.02
CA GLY A 142 1.34 -7.34 -24.73
C GLY A 142 2.55 -6.77 -23.99
N GLY A 143 3.51 -6.22 -24.74
CA GLY A 143 4.43 -5.21 -24.19
C GLY A 143 3.66 -3.95 -23.80
N GLY A 144 3.23 -3.87 -22.55
CA GLY A 144 2.73 -2.65 -21.94
C GLY A 144 3.89 -1.79 -21.47
N ASN A 145 4.00 -0.57 -21.99
CA ASN A 145 4.79 0.51 -21.40
C ASN A 145 4.10 0.99 -20.10
N GLY A 146 3.81 0.09 -19.16
CA GLY A 146 3.10 0.39 -17.93
C GLY A 146 3.79 1.52 -17.20
N GLN A 147 3.11 2.65 -17.05
CA GLN A 147 3.64 3.80 -16.32
C GLN A 147 3.10 3.78 -14.90
N GLY A 148 3.93 4.15 -13.94
CA GLY A 148 3.53 4.45 -12.57
C GLY A 148 3.98 5.84 -12.16
N LYS A 149 3.52 6.27 -10.99
CA LYS A 149 3.89 7.55 -10.39
C LYS A 149 4.92 7.34 -9.29
N ALA A 150 5.90 8.22 -9.22
CA ALA A 150 6.83 8.32 -8.10
C ALA A 150 6.82 9.76 -7.57
N THR A 151 6.63 9.90 -6.26
CA THR A 151 6.57 11.20 -5.58
C THR A 151 7.60 11.24 -4.48
N PHE A 152 8.50 12.22 -4.56
CA PHE A 152 9.49 12.48 -3.52
C PHE A 152 9.03 13.68 -2.70
N TRP A 153 9.06 13.53 -1.37
CA TRP A 153 8.56 14.51 -0.43
C TRP A 153 9.45 14.56 0.82
N THR A 154 9.31 15.58 1.65
CA THR A 154 10.00 15.71 2.94
C THR A 154 9.00 16.07 4.03
N GLN A 155 9.25 15.61 5.26
CA GLN A 155 8.40 15.93 6.41
C GLN A 155 8.79 17.23 7.12
N LYS A 156 9.99 17.74 6.84
CA LYS A 156 10.54 18.94 7.48
C LYS A 156 11.31 19.78 6.47
N ASP A 157 11.44 21.06 6.79
CA ASP A 157 12.43 21.92 6.15
C ASP A 157 13.83 21.57 6.68
N HIS A 158 14.77 21.39 5.75
CA HIS A 158 16.19 21.12 6.05
C HIS A 158 17.03 22.42 6.10
N GLY A 159 16.41 23.58 5.90
CA GLY A 159 17.05 24.89 5.95
C GLY A 159 18.00 25.16 4.78
N CYS A 160 17.91 24.38 3.70
CA CYS A 160 18.80 24.45 2.53
C CYS A 160 18.07 24.90 1.24
N GLY A 161 16.78 25.24 1.33
CA GLY A 161 15.93 25.61 0.21
C GLY A 161 15.33 24.40 -0.50
N THR A 162 15.09 24.54 -1.81
CA THR A 162 14.44 23.52 -2.64
C THR A 162 15.33 22.28 -2.81
N ILE A 163 14.78 21.09 -2.59
CA ILE A 163 15.47 19.83 -2.86
C ILE A 163 15.33 19.47 -4.33
N THR A 164 16.45 19.27 -5.02
CA THR A 164 16.45 18.78 -6.41
C THR A 164 16.58 17.27 -6.42
N VAL A 165 15.65 16.57 -7.07
CA VAL A 165 15.63 15.11 -7.26
C VAL A 165 15.90 14.79 -8.72
N SER A 166 16.77 13.82 -8.98
CA SER A 166 17.04 13.25 -10.31
C SER A 166 16.77 11.75 -10.29
N VAL A 167 15.92 11.28 -11.20
CA VAL A 167 15.52 9.86 -11.32
C VAL A 167 15.29 9.52 -12.79
N ALA A 168 15.84 8.40 -13.27
CA ALA A 168 15.70 7.94 -14.65
C ALA A 168 16.03 9.02 -15.72
N GLY A 169 17.02 9.88 -15.46
CA GLY A 169 17.40 10.98 -16.35
C GLY A 169 16.47 12.21 -16.32
N SER A 170 15.35 12.15 -15.58
CA SER A 170 14.47 13.29 -15.32
C SER A 170 14.85 13.99 -14.02
N SER A 171 14.49 15.27 -13.88
CA SER A 171 14.68 16.03 -12.64
C SER A 171 13.42 16.75 -12.20
N GLY A 172 13.22 16.88 -10.88
CA GLY A 172 12.08 17.53 -10.25
C GLY A 172 12.48 18.14 -8.90
N SER A 173 11.58 18.92 -8.30
CA SER A 173 11.88 19.72 -7.11
C SER A 173 10.88 19.51 -5.99
N VAL A 174 11.37 19.38 -4.75
CA VAL A 174 10.54 19.46 -3.53
C VAL A 174 10.69 20.86 -2.95
N SER A 175 9.59 21.61 -2.92
CA SER A 175 9.52 23.00 -2.45
C SER A 175 8.61 23.19 -1.22
N GLN A 176 7.90 22.13 -0.81
CA GLN A 176 7.03 22.13 0.37
C GLN A 176 7.29 20.89 1.23
N PHE A 177 6.92 20.98 2.51
CA PHE A 177 7.00 19.88 3.46
C PHE A 177 5.59 19.48 3.92
N TYR A 178 5.42 18.20 4.23
CA TYR A 178 4.14 17.61 4.61
C TYR A 178 4.22 16.92 5.97
N SER A 179 3.18 17.00 6.79
CA SER A 179 3.17 16.30 8.10
C SER A 179 3.02 14.78 7.98
N ALA A 180 2.52 14.28 6.85
CA ALA A 180 2.35 12.87 6.51
C ALA A 180 2.63 12.63 5.02
N ALA A 181 2.76 11.36 4.59
CA ALA A 181 3.04 11.02 3.21
C ALA A 181 1.91 11.51 2.27
N PRO A 182 2.19 12.46 1.36
CA PRO A 182 1.17 12.98 0.46
C PRO A 182 0.85 12.00 -0.67
N GLU A 183 -0.29 12.17 -1.32
CA GLU A 183 -0.66 11.44 -2.53
C GLU A 183 0.25 11.79 -3.72
N CYS A 184 0.35 10.90 -4.71
CA CYS A 184 1.18 11.18 -5.88
C CYS A 184 0.66 12.37 -6.68
N GLY A 185 1.56 13.23 -7.13
CA GLY A 185 1.17 14.46 -7.84
C GLY A 185 0.88 15.64 -6.91
N ALA A 186 1.04 15.48 -5.59
CA ALA A 186 0.86 16.56 -4.65
C ALA A 186 1.74 17.77 -4.98
N THR A 187 1.18 18.97 -4.79
CA THR A 187 1.87 20.23 -5.08
C THR A 187 3.11 20.38 -4.20
N GLY A 188 4.19 20.95 -4.75
CA GLY A 188 5.43 21.14 -4.00
C GLY A 188 6.24 19.87 -3.73
N CYS A 189 5.83 18.71 -4.25
CA CYS A 189 6.64 17.48 -4.31
C CYS A 189 7.34 17.33 -5.67
N ALA A 190 8.40 16.52 -5.72
CA ALA A 190 8.99 16.13 -6.99
C ALA A 190 8.25 14.90 -7.53
N ASN A 191 7.40 15.12 -8.53
CA ASN A 191 6.50 14.13 -9.10
C ASN A 191 7.02 13.62 -10.45
N PHE A 192 7.08 12.31 -10.62
CA PHE A 192 7.58 11.66 -11.82
C PHE A 192 6.58 10.62 -12.34
N THR A 193 6.48 10.50 -13.65
CA THR A 193 5.82 9.37 -14.31
C THR A 193 6.90 8.52 -14.93
N LEU A 194 7.10 7.33 -14.40
CA LEU A 194 8.20 6.44 -14.77
C LEU A 194 7.64 5.11 -15.29
N PRO A 195 8.34 4.45 -16.23
CA PRO A 195 8.01 3.07 -16.56
C PRO A 195 8.06 2.19 -15.31
N ALA A 196 7.20 1.19 -15.23
CA ALA A 196 7.23 0.21 -14.15
C ALA A 196 8.61 -0.47 -14.11
N GLY A 197 9.20 -0.54 -12.92
CA GLY A 197 10.55 -1.03 -12.71
C GLY A 197 11.31 -0.31 -11.60
N ASN A 198 12.58 -0.68 -11.45
CA ASN A 198 13.46 -0.11 -10.45
C ASN A 198 14.24 1.06 -11.06
N HIS A 199 14.20 2.21 -10.38
CA HIS A 199 14.92 3.41 -10.81
C HIS A 199 15.83 3.88 -9.68
N THR A 200 17.09 4.15 -10.00
CA THR A 200 17.98 4.84 -9.07
C THR A 200 17.64 6.32 -9.06
N PHE A 201 17.65 6.91 -7.87
CA PHE A 201 17.49 8.35 -7.70
C PHE A 201 18.65 8.94 -6.91
N THR A 202 18.89 10.21 -7.16
CA THR A 202 19.69 11.07 -6.29
C THR A 202 18.86 12.31 -5.96
N ALA A 203 19.02 12.84 -4.75
CA ALA A 203 18.43 14.11 -4.36
C ALA A 203 19.46 14.94 -3.60
N LYS A 204 19.42 16.26 -3.74
CA LYS A 204 20.36 17.17 -3.07
C LYS A 204 19.74 18.50 -2.71
N CYS A 205 20.21 19.06 -1.60
CA CYS A 205 19.88 20.40 -1.13
C CYS A 205 20.98 20.90 -0.20
N GLY A 206 21.72 21.94 -0.59
CA GLY A 206 22.89 22.40 0.17
C GLY A 206 23.89 21.28 0.42
N SER A 207 24.17 21.00 1.71
CA SER A 207 25.04 19.89 2.16
C SER A 207 24.32 18.54 2.31
N TYR A 208 22.99 18.50 2.18
CA TYR A 208 22.21 17.27 2.27
C TYR A 208 22.18 16.56 0.93
N SER A 209 22.35 15.24 0.98
CA SER A 209 22.25 14.37 -0.18
C SER A 209 21.56 13.07 0.18
N TRP A 210 20.70 12.60 -0.71
CA TRP A 210 20.02 11.32 -0.61
C TRP A 210 20.25 10.54 -1.90
N SER A 211 20.34 9.23 -1.79
CA SER A 211 20.39 8.35 -2.95
C SER A 211 19.76 7.01 -2.60
N GLY A 212 19.24 6.31 -3.60
CA GLY A 212 18.63 5.02 -3.40
C GLY A 212 17.93 4.50 -4.64
N THR A 213 17.09 3.51 -4.44
CA THR A 213 16.28 2.90 -5.49
C THR A 213 14.80 3.05 -5.16
N VAL A 214 14.00 3.46 -6.14
CA VAL A 214 12.53 3.43 -6.08
C VAL A 214 12.01 2.31 -6.98
N THR A 215 11.01 1.58 -6.51
CA THR A 215 10.32 0.56 -7.32
C THR A 215 8.96 1.11 -7.72
N VAL A 216 8.82 1.41 -8.99
CA VAL A 216 7.56 1.93 -9.56
C VAL A 216 6.77 0.75 -10.10
N THR A 217 5.54 0.58 -9.64
CA THR A 217 4.59 -0.41 -10.20
C THR A 217 3.70 0.27 -11.24
N GLU A 218 3.26 -0.47 -12.25
CA GLU A 218 2.29 0.05 -13.23
C GLU A 218 1.01 0.53 -12.53
N ASN A 219 0.51 1.69 -12.94
CA ASN A 219 -0.63 2.39 -12.34
C ASN A 219 -0.51 2.66 -10.82
N GLY A 220 0.65 2.40 -10.22
CA GLY A 220 0.88 2.58 -8.80
C GLY A 220 1.41 3.97 -8.46
N CYS A 221 1.40 4.26 -7.16
CA CYS A 221 1.98 5.46 -6.58
C CYS A 221 3.05 5.07 -5.56
N PHE A 222 4.32 5.27 -5.93
CA PHE A 222 5.44 5.14 -5.00
C PHE A 222 5.74 6.47 -4.32
N ARG A 223 5.89 6.48 -3.00
CA ARG A 223 6.14 7.68 -2.18
C ARG A 223 7.47 7.55 -1.45
N MET A 224 8.42 8.41 -1.76
CA MET A 224 9.76 8.44 -1.15
C MET A 224 9.91 9.65 -0.23
N GLN A 225 10.17 9.40 1.05
CA GLN A 225 10.47 10.44 2.03
C GLN A 225 11.98 10.76 2.06
N LEU A 226 12.34 12.04 1.99
CA LEU A 226 13.71 12.55 2.07
C LEU A 226 13.98 13.15 3.47
N ASN A 227 14.54 12.34 4.38
CA ASN A 227 14.69 12.66 5.81
C ASN A 227 16.08 13.11 6.26
#